data_AF-A0A6G1SUU1-F1
#
_entry.id   AF-A0A6G1SUU1-F1
#
_cell.length_a   1.000
_cell.length_b   1.000
_cell.length_c   1.000
_cell.angle_alpha   90.00
_cell.angle_beta   90.00
_cell.angle_gamma   90.00
#
_symmetry.space_group_name_H-M   'P 1'
#
loop_
_entity.id
_entity.type
_entity.pdbx_description
1 polymer ?
#
loop_
_entity_poly.entity_id
_entity_poly.type
_entity_poly.pdbx_seq_one_letter_code
_entity_poly.pdbx_strand_id
1 'polypeptide(L)'
;MQIDWERAINDIFIDRLSCPRCGQDQTEMIAGYSRKPSLNGFAPRHRNCPRGDECDARKLITLCEDCARAEVLPGTPVDAALAIETYMLDCRRDLEESLDFLADYWRDEYELSPEDLDHGLEDVDPEAFSDETQWRQRLEEEYLRYHREFRQRNRRVPGAGWRSEYVEEIRALGYDTLLGD
;
A
#
# COMPACT_ATOMS: atom_id res chain seq x y z
N MET A 1 7.11 19.72 3.91
CA MET A 1 7.62 19.34 2.57
C MET A 1 6.60 18.40 1.97
N GLN A 2 5.90 18.79 0.90
CA GLN A 2 4.87 17.96 0.28
C GLN A 2 5.52 17.15 -0.83
N ILE A 3 5.74 15.85 -0.58
CA ILE A 3 6.32 14.93 -1.55
C ILE A 3 5.22 14.55 -2.55
N ASP A 4 5.48 14.78 -3.84
CA ASP A 4 4.60 14.36 -4.92
C ASP A 4 4.84 12.89 -5.24
N TRP A 5 4.08 12.01 -4.58
CA TRP A 5 4.21 10.57 -4.72
C TRP A 5 3.70 10.04 -6.06
N GLU A 6 2.74 10.70 -6.69
CA GLU A 6 2.34 10.35 -8.05
C GLU A 6 3.51 10.56 -9.00
N ARG A 7 4.19 11.71 -8.87
CA ARG A 7 5.42 11.98 -9.61
C ARG A 7 6.55 11.02 -9.25
N ALA A 8 6.79 10.73 -7.97
CA ALA A 8 7.86 9.81 -7.56
C ALA A 8 7.64 8.38 -8.10
N ILE A 9 6.39 7.88 -8.07
CA ILE A 9 6.02 6.59 -8.65
C ILE A 9 6.17 6.62 -10.17
N ASN A 10 5.75 7.72 -10.83
CA ASN A 10 5.92 7.87 -12.28
C ASN A 10 7.40 8.02 -12.70
N ASP A 11 8.23 8.67 -11.88
CA ASP A 11 9.67 8.79 -12.10
C ASP A 11 10.32 7.39 -12.00
N ILE A 12 9.89 6.56 -11.05
CA ILE A 12 10.31 5.14 -10.96
C ILE A 12 9.92 4.37 -12.24
N PHE A 13 8.76 4.67 -12.82
CA PHE A 13 8.29 4.04 -14.06
C PHE A 13 9.15 4.36 -15.29
N ILE A 14 9.88 5.49 -15.28
CA ILE A 14 10.89 5.83 -16.29
C ILE A 14 12.35 5.56 -15.85
N ASP A 15 12.53 4.62 -14.90
CA ASP A 15 13.82 4.20 -14.34
C ASP A 15 14.61 5.30 -13.62
N ARG A 16 13.91 6.30 -13.10
CA ARG A 16 14.49 7.40 -12.33
C ARG A 16 14.10 7.30 -10.86
N LEU A 17 15.04 6.92 -10.00
CA LEU A 17 14.83 6.88 -8.55
C LEU A 17 15.18 8.23 -7.92
N SER A 18 14.19 9.12 -7.74
CA SER A 18 14.41 10.36 -6.99
C SER A 18 14.15 10.16 -5.50
N CYS A 19 15.16 10.41 -4.67
CA CYS A 19 15.02 10.31 -3.22
C CYS A 19 14.00 11.33 -2.70
N PRO A 20 12.94 10.92 -1.99
CA PRO A 20 11.87 11.83 -1.55
C PRO A 20 12.34 12.83 -0.48
N ARG A 21 13.48 12.58 0.17
CA ARG A 21 14.06 13.49 1.16
C ARG A 21 14.93 14.59 0.56
N CYS A 22 15.90 14.22 -0.27
CA CYS A 22 16.87 15.18 -0.82
C CYS A 22 16.59 15.60 -2.27
N GLY A 23 15.66 14.93 -2.96
CA GLY A 23 15.29 15.23 -4.35
C GLY A 23 16.35 14.85 -5.39
N GLN A 24 17.41 14.13 -4.98
CA GLN A 24 18.47 13.72 -5.90
C GLN A 24 18.13 12.38 -6.56
N ASP A 25 18.49 12.26 -7.83
CA ASP A 25 18.38 11.02 -8.59
C ASP A 25 19.46 10.02 -8.16
N GLN A 26 19.07 8.76 -8.05
CA GLN A 26 19.92 7.65 -7.65
C GLN A 26 19.75 6.48 -8.62
N THR A 27 20.75 5.61 -8.67
CA THR A 27 20.65 4.31 -9.35
C THR A 27 20.00 3.25 -8.46
N GLU A 28 20.20 3.38 -7.15
CA GLU A 28 19.65 2.50 -6.12
C GLU A 28 19.14 3.32 -4.93
N MET A 29 18.13 2.80 -4.25
CA MET A 29 17.61 3.35 -3.00
C MET A 29 17.54 2.25 -1.94
N ILE A 30 17.56 2.63 -0.67
CA ILE A 30 17.30 1.74 0.45
C ILE A 30 15.78 1.67 0.66
N ALA A 31 15.21 0.48 0.44
CA ALA A 31 13.84 0.17 0.80
C ALA A 31 13.80 -0.55 2.16
N GLY A 32 12.97 -0.08 3.07
CA GLY A 32 12.93 -0.58 4.44
C GLY A 32 11.62 -0.26 5.14
N TYR A 33 11.29 -1.06 6.16
CA TYR A 33 10.08 -0.85 6.95
C TYR A 33 10.37 -0.11 8.25
N SER A 34 9.53 0.86 8.59
CA SER A 34 9.67 1.62 9.84
C SER A 34 8.31 1.96 10.46
N ARG A 35 8.29 2.04 11.79
CA ARG A 35 7.18 2.61 12.59
C ARG A 35 7.49 4.02 13.10
N LYS A 36 8.68 4.56 12.79
CA LYS A 36 9.10 5.88 13.28
C LYS A 36 8.20 6.97 12.66
N PRO A 37 7.46 7.76 13.46
CA PRO A 37 6.59 8.79 12.95
C PRO A 37 7.31 9.83 12.08
N SER A 38 8.59 10.13 12.39
CA SER A 38 9.42 11.03 11.59
C SER A 38 9.64 10.59 10.14
N LEU A 39 9.42 9.31 9.83
CA LEU A 39 9.56 8.76 8.47
C LEU A 39 8.24 8.64 7.73
N ASN A 40 7.11 8.95 8.38
CA ASN A 40 5.78 8.83 7.79
C ASN A 40 5.64 9.62 6.49
N GLY A 41 6.25 10.81 6.42
CA GLY A 41 6.26 11.62 5.20
C GLY A 41 6.98 10.97 4.01
N PHE A 42 7.87 10.02 4.25
CA PHE A 42 8.63 9.28 3.24
C PHE A 42 7.96 7.96 2.82
N ALA A 43 6.75 7.67 3.31
CA ALA A 43 5.95 6.53 2.89
C ALA A 43 4.93 6.95 1.82
N PRO A 44 4.90 6.34 0.62
CA PRO A 44 3.99 6.74 -0.45
C PRO A 44 2.51 6.67 -0.08
N ARG A 45 2.13 5.60 0.63
CA ARG A 45 0.74 5.31 1.01
C ARG A 45 0.32 5.90 2.35
N HIS A 46 1.21 6.62 3.04
CA HIS A 46 0.79 7.34 4.24
C HIS A 46 -0.06 8.58 3.91
N ARG A 47 0.02 9.08 2.67
CA ARG A 47 -0.80 10.20 2.21
C ARG A 47 -2.28 9.79 2.31
N ASN A 48 -3.05 10.55 3.09
CA ASN A 48 -4.45 10.31 3.46
C ASN A 48 -4.68 9.35 4.63
N CYS A 49 -3.65 9.00 5.41
CA CYS A 49 -3.87 8.27 6.66
C CYS A 49 -4.70 9.12 7.63
N PRO A 50 -5.85 8.63 8.14
CA PRO A 50 -6.70 9.39 9.06
C PRO A 50 -6.00 9.69 10.38
N ARG A 51 -5.00 8.87 10.77
CA ARG A 51 -4.17 9.07 11.97
C ARG A 51 -3.03 10.07 11.78
N GLY A 52 -2.80 10.58 10.56
CA GLY A 52 -1.79 11.59 10.26
C GLY A 52 -0.41 11.29 10.86
N ASP A 53 0.21 12.31 11.47
CA ASP A 53 1.55 12.20 12.06
C ASP A 53 1.63 11.25 13.27
N GLU A 54 0.49 10.90 13.89
CA GLU A 54 0.43 9.96 15.02
C GLU A 54 0.34 8.50 14.58
N CYS A 55 0.26 8.24 13.28
CA CYS A 55 0.20 6.89 12.74
C CYS A 55 1.51 6.13 12.99
N ASP A 56 1.45 5.11 13.85
CA ASP A 56 2.53 4.20 14.24
C ASP A 56 2.58 2.90 13.42
N ALA A 57 1.72 2.79 12.40
CA ALA A 57 1.69 1.66 11.48
C ALA A 57 3.06 1.47 10.82
N ARG A 58 3.41 0.21 10.57
CA ARG A 58 4.67 -0.16 9.92
C ARG A 58 4.57 0.17 8.44
N LYS A 59 5.38 1.11 7.96
CA LYS A 59 5.30 1.64 6.58
C LYS A 59 6.56 1.29 5.80
N LEU A 60 6.37 1.05 4.50
CA LEU A 60 7.47 0.97 3.54
C LEU A 60 8.02 2.37 3.26
N ILE A 61 9.30 2.56 3.55
CA ILE A 61 10.06 3.78 3.32
C ILE A 61 11.12 3.50 2.26
N THR A 62 11.31 4.42 1.32
CA THR A 62 12.39 4.34 0.33
C THR A 62 13.18 5.65 0.30
N LEU A 63 14.49 5.58 0.55
CA LEU A 63 15.41 6.74 0.62
C LEU A 63 16.74 6.42 -0.05
N CYS A 64 17.49 7.42 -0.51
CA CYS A 64 18.89 7.18 -0.91
C CYS A 64 19.74 6.72 0.29
N GLU A 65 20.90 6.11 0.03
CA GLU A 65 21.76 5.55 1.07
C GLU A 65 22.11 6.56 2.18
N ASP A 66 22.52 7.77 1.81
CA ASP A 66 22.87 8.82 2.77
C ASP A 66 21.68 9.23 3.64
N CYS A 67 20.50 9.40 3.02
CA CYS A 67 19.28 9.77 3.72
C CYS A 67 18.80 8.64 4.63
N ALA A 68 18.88 7.38 4.19
CA ALA A 68 18.54 6.21 4.98
C ALA A 68 19.46 6.06 6.19
N ARG A 69 20.77 6.29 6.02
CA ARG A 69 21.75 6.28 7.11
C ARG A 69 21.47 7.37 8.14
N ALA A 70 21.17 8.59 7.69
CA ALA A 70 20.83 9.71 8.56
C ALA A 70 19.54 9.47 9.37
N GLU A 71 18.54 8.78 8.78
CA GLU A 71 17.30 8.41 9.47
C GLU A 71 17.39 7.08 10.26
N VAL A 72 18.52 6.39 10.17
CA VAL A 72 18.71 5.04 10.72
C VAL A 72 17.56 4.14 10.24
N LEU A 73 17.30 4.15 8.94
CA LEU A 73 16.33 3.29 8.27
C LEU A 73 17.01 1.93 7.97
N PRO A 74 16.61 0.84 8.65
CA PRO A 74 17.05 -0.49 8.24
C PRO A 74 16.37 -0.87 6.93
N GLY A 75 17.13 -1.41 5.97
CA GLY A 75 16.59 -1.78 4.68
C GLY A 75 17.60 -2.46 3.77
N THR A 76 17.18 -2.70 2.54
CA THR A 76 17.97 -3.36 1.50
C THR A 76 18.08 -2.42 0.30
N PRO A 77 19.25 -2.33 -0.37
CA PRO A 77 19.36 -1.60 -1.62
C PRO A 77 18.46 -2.25 -2.69
N VAL A 78 17.74 -1.40 -3.41
CA VAL A 78 16.86 -1.77 -4.51
C VAL A 78 17.10 -0.83 -5.69
N ASP A 79 17.17 -1.38 -6.88
CA ASP A 79 17.10 -0.62 -8.13
C ASP A 79 15.62 -0.29 -8.47
N ALA A 80 15.38 0.38 -9.60
CA ALA A 80 14.01 0.73 -10.02
C ALA A 80 13.12 -0.49 -10.23
N ALA A 81 13.68 -1.60 -10.70
CA ALA A 81 12.97 -2.84 -10.95
C ALA A 81 12.53 -3.53 -9.65
N LEU A 82 13.42 -3.60 -8.66
CA LEU A 82 13.14 -4.15 -7.33
C LEU A 82 12.28 -3.20 -6.49
N ALA A 83 12.39 -1.89 -6.68
CA ALA A 83 11.53 -0.91 -6.02
C ALA A 83 10.07 -1.12 -6.43
N ILE A 84 9.76 -1.25 -7.73
CA ILE A 84 8.40 -1.54 -8.22
C ILE A 84 7.86 -2.84 -7.63
N GLU A 85 8.68 -3.89 -7.59
CA GLU A 85 8.31 -5.15 -6.97
C GLU A 85 8.00 -5.00 -5.48
N THR A 86 8.84 -4.27 -4.75
CA THR A 86 8.65 -3.98 -3.33
C THR A 86 7.36 -3.22 -3.08
N TYR A 87 7.08 -2.17 -3.87
CA TYR A 87 5.84 -1.42 -3.76
C TYR A 87 4.61 -2.27 -4.11
N MET A 88 4.69 -3.12 -5.13
CA MET A 88 3.59 -4.02 -5.48
C MET A 88 3.30 -5.02 -4.36
N LEU A 89 4.32 -5.62 -3.75
CA LEU A 89 4.14 -6.56 -2.64
C LEU A 89 3.57 -5.86 -1.40
N ASP A 90 3.99 -4.61 -1.17
CA ASP A 90 3.43 -3.78 -0.11
C ASP A 90 1.94 -3.46 -0.36
N CYS A 91 1.57 -3.20 -1.62
CA CYS A 91 0.18 -2.95 -2.03
C CYS A 91 -0.71 -4.19 -1.80
N ARG A 92 -0.17 -5.38 -2.08
CA ARG A 92 -0.85 -6.65 -1.81
C ARG A 92 -1.15 -6.83 -0.33
N ARG A 93 -0.17 -6.55 0.54
CA ARG A 93 -0.37 -6.66 1.98
C ARG A 93 -1.46 -5.70 2.45
N ASP A 94 -1.46 -4.46 1.96
CA ASP A 94 -2.52 -3.51 2.35
C ASP A 94 -3.91 -3.93 1.82
N LEU A 95 -3.98 -4.62 0.68
CA LEU A 95 -5.21 -5.22 0.16
C LEU A 95 -5.65 -6.46 0.96
N GLU A 96 -4.72 -7.28 1.45
CA GLU A 96 -5.00 -8.39 2.37
C GLU A 96 -5.52 -7.86 3.72
N GLU A 97 -4.88 -6.81 4.26
CA GLU A 97 -5.35 -6.14 5.49
C GLU A 97 -6.77 -5.58 5.31
N SER A 98 -7.11 -5.05 4.13
CA SER A 98 -8.48 -4.61 3.77
C SER A 98 -9.48 -5.78 3.76
N LEU A 99 -9.07 -6.95 3.26
CA LEU A 99 -9.91 -8.15 3.27
C LEU A 99 -10.17 -8.65 4.68
N ASP A 100 -9.11 -8.76 5.49
CA ASP A 100 -9.21 -9.17 6.89
C ASP A 100 -10.11 -8.19 7.65
N PHE A 101 -9.96 -6.89 7.40
CA PHE A 101 -10.83 -5.86 7.96
C PHE A 101 -12.29 -6.13 7.62
N LEU A 102 -12.65 -6.30 6.35
CA LEU A 102 -14.03 -6.52 5.90
C LEU A 102 -14.62 -7.85 6.35
N ALA A 103 -13.81 -8.90 6.46
CA ALA A 103 -14.28 -10.23 6.84
C ALA A 103 -14.76 -10.29 8.29
N ASP A 104 -13.94 -9.81 9.22
CA ASP A 104 -14.26 -9.89 10.64
C ASP A 104 -13.50 -8.92 11.56
N TYR A 105 -12.32 -8.41 11.19
CA TYR A 105 -11.49 -7.66 12.14
C TYR A 105 -12.15 -6.35 12.61
N TRP A 106 -13.02 -5.73 11.81
CA TRP A 106 -13.82 -4.58 12.26
C TRP A 106 -14.63 -4.91 13.53
N ARG A 107 -15.12 -6.15 13.69
CA ARG A 107 -15.95 -6.53 14.83
C ARG A 107 -15.23 -6.39 16.18
N ASP A 108 -13.90 -6.46 16.18
CA ASP A 108 -13.08 -6.27 17.38
C ASP A 108 -12.88 -4.78 17.73
N GLU A 109 -13.11 -3.86 16.78
CA GLU A 109 -12.93 -2.42 16.97
C GLU A 109 -14.18 -1.72 17.52
N TYR A 110 -15.35 -2.37 17.45
CA TYR A 110 -16.64 -1.79 17.86
C TYR A 110 -17.29 -2.54 19.03
N GLU A 111 -17.98 -1.80 19.89
CA GLU A 111 -18.87 -2.37 20.90
C GLU A 111 -20.18 -2.81 20.23
N LEU A 112 -20.23 -4.06 19.76
CA LEU A 112 -21.38 -4.61 19.04
C LEU A 112 -22.51 -5.03 19.97
N SER A 113 -23.75 -4.70 19.60
CA SER A 113 -24.93 -5.30 20.23
C SER A 113 -25.13 -6.74 19.72
N PRO A 114 -25.93 -7.57 20.42
CA PRO A 114 -26.25 -8.91 19.94
C PRO A 114 -26.92 -8.95 18.56
N GLU A 115 -27.62 -7.88 18.17
CA GLU A 115 -28.28 -7.76 16.85
C GLU A 115 -27.24 -7.46 15.77
N ASP A 116 -26.22 -6.65 16.06
CA ASP A 116 -25.17 -6.25 15.11
C ASP A 116 -24.22 -7.40 14.73
N LEU A 117 -24.15 -8.45 15.54
CA LEU A 117 -23.29 -9.61 15.29
C LEU A 117 -23.66 -10.37 14.00
N ASP A 118 -24.92 -10.29 13.58
CA ASP A 118 -25.44 -10.94 12.37
C ASP A 118 -25.38 -10.03 11.13
N HIS A 119 -24.91 -8.79 11.28
CA HIS A 119 -24.84 -7.79 10.22
C HIS A 119 -23.43 -7.63 9.62
N GLY A 120 -23.37 -7.13 8.38
CA GLY A 120 -22.14 -6.70 7.72
C GLY A 120 -21.70 -5.30 8.18
N LEU A 121 -20.46 -4.92 7.89
CA LEU A 121 -19.95 -3.59 8.24
C LEU A 121 -20.79 -2.49 7.56
N GLU A 122 -21.26 -2.72 6.34
CA GLU A 122 -22.10 -1.77 5.60
C GLU A 122 -23.42 -1.40 6.28
N ASP A 123 -23.93 -2.27 7.16
CA ASP A 123 -25.14 -2.05 7.94
C ASP A 123 -24.83 -1.40 9.31
N VAL A 124 -23.74 -1.83 9.95
CA VAL A 124 -23.35 -1.40 11.30
C VAL A 124 -22.66 -0.04 11.30
N ASP A 125 -21.69 0.16 10.40
CA ASP A 125 -20.99 1.42 10.19
C ASP A 125 -20.82 1.69 8.67
N PRO A 126 -21.84 2.29 8.04
CA PRO A 126 -21.80 2.62 6.61
C PRO A 126 -20.68 3.60 6.23
N GLU A 127 -20.24 4.44 7.17
CA GLU A 127 -19.18 5.42 6.94
C GLU A 127 -17.82 4.71 6.88
N ALA A 128 -17.51 3.87 7.86
CA ALA A 128 -16.30 3.04 7.85
C ALA A 128 -16.25 2.12 6.62
N PHE A 129 -17.38 1.49 6.25
CA PHE A 129 -17.46 0.68 5.03
C PHE A 129 -17.16 1.48 3.76
N SER A 130 -17.70 2.69 3.66
CA SER A 130 -17.46 3.59 2.52
C SER A 130 -16.00 4.01 2.42
N ASP A 131 -15.37 4.34 3.55
CA ASP A 131 -13.96 4.71 3.61
C ASP A 131 -13.05 3.55 3.23
N GLU A 132 -13.33 2.35 3.76
CA GLU A 132 -12.59 1.14 3.43
C GLU A 132 -12.73 0.77 1.94
N THR A 133 -13.94 0.88 1.39
CA THR A 133 -14.19 0.63 -0.03
C THR A 133 -13.41 1.59 -0.93
N GLN A 134 -13.39 2.89 -0.59
CA GLN A 134 -12.61 3.88 -1.34
C GLN A 134 -11.10 3.63 -1.23
N TRP A 135 -10.63 3.23 -0.05
CA TRP A 135 -9.23 2.86 0.17
C TRP A 135 -8.84 1.65 -0.68
N ARG A 136 -9.63 0.57 -0.61
CA ARG A 136 -9.46 -0.65 -1.40
C ARG A 136 -9.41 -0.36 -2.90
N GLN A 137 -10.36 0.40 -3.44
CA GLN A 137 -10.38 0.75 -4.86
C GLN A 137 -9.10 1.46 -5.32
N ARG A 138 -8.58 2.40 -4.52
CA ARG A 138 -7.31 3.08 -4.84
C ARG A 138 -6.13 2.10 -4.87
N LEU A 139 -6.09 1.16 -3.92
CA LEU A 139 -5.07 0.12 -3.89
C LEU A 139 -5.18 -0.82 -5.09
N GLU A 140 -6.38 -1.22 -5.49
CA GLU A 140 -6.60 -2.04 -6.69
C GLU A 140 -6.13 -1.33 -7.96
N GLU A 141 -6.41 -0.03 -8.10
CA GLU A 141 -5.89 0.79 -9.20
C GLU A 141 -4.36 0.88 -9.21
N GLU A 142 -3.76 1.06 -8.03
CA GLU A 142 -2.30 1.08 -7.84
C GLU A 142 -1.68 -0.27 -8.24
N TYR A 143 -2.28 -1.38 -7.80
CA TYR A 143 -1.87 -2.74 -8.15
C TYR A 143 -1.89 -2.96 -9.67
N LEU A 144 -2.96 -2.53 -10.35
CA LEU A 144 -3.08 -2.62 -11.81
C LEU A 144 -2.04 -1.76 -12.53
N ARG A 145 -1.68 -0.59 -11.97
CA ARG A 145 -0.54 0.22 -12.48
C ARG A 145 0.76 -0.57 -12.42
N TYR A 146 1.11 -1.19 -11.28
CA TYR A 146 2.32 -2.02 -11.20
C TYR A 146 2.31 -3.17 -12.20
N HIS A 147 1.18 -3.86 -12.36
CA HIS A 147 1.03 -4.92 -13.37
C HIS A 147 1.31 -4.45 -14.79
N ARG A 148 0.79 -3.27 -15.17
CA ARG A 148 1.07 -2.68 -16.48
C ARG A 148 2.57 -2.42 -16.66
N GLU A 149 3.25 -1.95 -15.63
CA GLU A 149 4.70 -1.71 -15.67
C GLU A 149 5.51 -2.99 -15.83
N PHE A 150 5.17 -4.05 -15.08
CA PHE A 150 5.82 -5.36 -15.26
C PHE A 150 5.68 -5.85 -16.71
N ARG A 151 4.49 -5.69 -17.31
CA ARG A 151 4.25 -6.07 -18.71
C ARG A 151 5.07 -5.23 -19.68
N GLN A 152 5.10 -3.90 -19.52
CA GLN A 152 5.89 -3.01 -20.38
C GLN A 152 7.37 -3.34 -20.35
N ARG A 153 7.90 -3.73 -19.18
CA ARG A 153 9.29 -4.13 -18.98
C ARG A 153 9.58 -5.59 -19.35
N ASN A 154 8.61 -6.33 -19.90
CA ASN A 154 8.70 -7.77 -20.17
C ASN A 154 9.17 -8.59 -18.95
N ARG A 155 8.80 -8.18 -17.75
CA ARG A 155 9.12 -8.88 -16.50
C ARG A 155 7.92 -9.69 -16.03
N ARG A 156 8.21 -10.85 -15.44
CA ARG A 156 7.18 -11.68 -14.80
C ARG A 156 6.69 -10.96 -13.55
N VAL A 157 5.37 -10.88 -13.39
CA VAL A 157 4.77 -10.44 -12.13
C VAL A 157 5.05 -11.50 -11.05
N PRO A 158 5.65 -11.12 -9.92
CA PRO A 158 5.85 -12.02 -8.79
C PRO A 158 4.52 -12.58 -8.26
N GLY A 159 4.49 -13.82 -7.80
CA GLY A 159 3.31 -14.42 -7.16
C GLY A 159 2.02 -14.29 -7.99
N ALA A 160 2.02 -14.80 -9.22
CA ALA A 160 0.93 -14.59 -10.18
C ALA A 160 -0.43 -15.18 -9.76
N GLY A 161 -0.47 -16.11 -8.81
CA GLY A 161 -1.72 -16.69 -8.27
C GLY A 161 -2.47 -15.75 -7.33
N TRP A 162 -1.76 -14.81 -6.70
CA TRP A 162 -2.32 -13.92 -5.68
C TRP A 162 -3.56 -13.15 -6.16
N ARG A 163 -3.56 -12.66 -7.40
CA ARG A 163 -4.70 -11.89 -7.94
C ARG A 163 -5.98 -12.74 -7.95
N SER A 164 -5.87 -14.01 -8.32
CA SER A 164 -7.02 -14.91 -8.39
C SER A 164 -7.54 -15.24 -7.00
N GLU A 165 -6.64 -15.52 -6.05
CA GLU A 165 -6.96 -15.77 -4.64
C GLU A 165 -7.70 -14.56 -4.03
N TYR A 166 -7.14 -13.36 -4.18
CA TYR A 166 -7.77 -12.11 -3.73
C TYR A 166 -9.20 -11.91 -4.30
N VAL A 167 -9.37 -12.15 -5.60
CA VAL A 167 -10.68 -11.99 -6.28
C VAL A 167 -11.70 -13.01 -5.79
N GLU A 168 -11.28 -14.24 -5.51
CA GLU A 168 -12.15 -15.27 -4.96
C GLU A 168 -12.60 -14.91 -3.54
N GLU A 169 -11.68 -14.43 -2.70
CA GLU A 169 -11.97 -14.05 -1.31
C GLU A 169 -12.90 -12.83 -1.23
N ILE A 170 -12.62 -11.74 -1.94
CA ILE A 170 -13.48 -10.53 -1.90
C ILE A 170 -14.90 -10.82 -2.40
N ARG A 171 -15.04 -11.67 -3.43
CA ARG A 171 -16.35 -12.09 -3.95
C ARG A 171 -17.07 -13.04 -3.01
N ALA A 172 -16.34 -13.88 -2.27
CA ALA A 172 -16.93 -14.74 -1.25
C ALA A 172 -17.52 -13.92 -0.09
N LEU A 173 -16.94 -12.74 0.21
CA LEU A 173 -17.51 -11.76 1.14
C LEU A 173 -18.69 -10.97 0.55
N GLY A 174 -18.99 -11.12 -0.74
CA GLY A 174 -20.10 -10.44 -1.42
C GLY A 174 -19.76 -9.06 -1.99
N TYR A 175 -18.48 -8.71 -2.06
CA TYR A 175 -18.05 -7.38 -2.53
C TYR A 175 -17.48 -7.41 -3.95
N ASP A 176 -17.65 -6.30 -4.68
CA ASP A 176 -17.08 -6.08 -6.00
C ASP A 176 -15.59 -5.66 -5.93
N THR A 177 -14.86 -5.97 -7.02
CA THR A 177 -13.43 -5.67 -7.17
C THR A 177 -13.06 -5.34 -8.62
N LEU A 178 -12.16 -4.38 -8.80
CA LEU A 178 -11.56 -4.04 -10.10
C LEU A 178 -10.58 -5.10 -10.61
N LEU A 179 -10.15 -6.02 -9.73
CA LEU A 179 -9.21 -7.08 -10.08
C LEU A 179 -9.89 -8.31 -10.68
N GLY A 180 -11.22 -8.37 -10.67
CA GLY A 180 -12.00 -9.51 -11.17
C GLY A 180 -12.45 -9.41 -12.63
N ASP A 181 -12.16 -8.29 -13.29
CA ASP A 181 -12.46 -8.01 -14.71
C ASP A 181 -11.29 -8.31 -15.67
#